data_AF-M0CYB5-F1
#
_entry.id   AF-M0CYB5-F1
#
_cell.length_a   1.000
_cell.length_b   1.000
_cell.length_c   1.000
_cell.angle_alpha   90.00
_cell.angle_beta   90.00
_cell.angle_gamma   90.00
#
_symmetry.space_group_name_H-M   'P 1'
#
loop_
_entity.id
_entity.type
_entity.pdbx_description
1 polymer ?
#
loop_
_entity_poly.entity_id
_entity_poly.type
_entity_poly.pdbx_seq_one_letter_code
_entity_poly.pdbx_strand_id
1 'polypeptide(L)'
;MGLYDEKYGTSWTSLNRDEATERAYALGVAESLGEYDREEFEAVHEEMDTAYTKSIVELAFREGKNEGREAAPANADEEQVWDELVEGETVSVDEGDLPTGGRDGLPEAVDKFEALEKPDPDEIDATDRPDFLDK
;
A
#
# COMPACT_ATOMS: atom_id res chain seq x y z
N MET A 1 -13.66 23.48 -7.97
CA MET A 1 -12.34 22.85 -8.12
C MET A 1 -12.05 22.24 -6.77
N GLY A 2 -11.56 21.01 -6.73
CA GLY A 2 -11.14 20.39 -5.46
C GLY A 2 -9.69 20.74 -5.14
N LEU A 3 -9.26 20.43 -3.93
CA LEU A 3 -7.92 20.73 -3.38
C LEU A 3 -6.79 20.19 -4.29
N TYR A 4 -6.97 18.99 -4.84
CA TYR A 4 -6.01 18.41 -5.79
C TYR A 4 -5.88 19.23 -7.07
N ASP A 5 -7.00 19.64 -7.67
CA ASP A 5 -7.00 20.37 -8.93
C ASP A 5 -6.40 21.78 -8.75
N GLU A 6 -6.64 22.42 -7.60
CA GLU A 6 -6.04 23.71 -7.26
C GLU A 6 -4.52 23.63 -7.11
N LYS A 7 -4.00 22.54 -6.53
CA LYS A 7 -2.57 22.35 -6.29
C LYS A 7 -1.80 21.90 -7.52
N TYR A 8 -2.29 20.87 -8.19
CA TYR A 8 -1.55 20.14 -9.22
C TYR A 8 -2.08 20.39 -10.63
N GLY A 9 -3.38 20.65 -10.76
CA GLY A 9 -4.12 20.56 -12.02
C GLY A 9 -4.02 19.19 -12.70
N THR A 10 -4.87 18.99 -13.70
CA THR A 10 -5.00 17.73 -14.46
C THR A 10 -4.46 17.83 -15.90
N SER A 11 -3.90 18.99 -16.29
CA SER A 11 -3.44 19.26 -17.65
C SER A 11 -1.98 18.87 -17.92
N TRP A 12 -1.46 17.87 -17.23
CA TRP A 12 -0.11 17.36 -17.44
C TRP A 12 -0.03 16.54 -18.73
N THR A 13 1.17 16.41 -19.31
CA THR A 13 1.38 15.67 -20.57
C THR A 13 2.16 14.37 -20.37
N SER A 14 3.02 14.33 -19.36
CA SER A 14 3.77 13.15 -18.97
C SER A 14 4.18 13.29 -17.51
N LEU A 15 4.27 12.17 -16.78
CA LEU A 15 4.70 12.17 -15.39
C LEU A 15 5.90 11.24 -15.23
N ASN A 16 6.88 11.67 -14.42
CA ASN A 16 7.90 10.75 -13.93
C ASN A 16 7.35 9.95 -12.73
N ARG A 17 8.07 8.91 -12.30
CA ARG A 17 7.67 8.06 -11.16
C ARG A 17 7.39 8.89 -9.90
N ASP A 18 8.28 9.80 -9.54
CA ASP A 18 8.19 10.53 -8.28
C ASP A 18 6.97 11.46 -8.29
N GLU A 19 6.77 12.19 -9.39
CA GLU A 19 5.61 13.06 -9.58
C GLU A 19 4.29 12.27 -9.60
N ALA A 20 4.25 11.11 -10.26
CA ALA A 20 3.08 10.25 -10.25
C ALA A 20 2.78 9.67 -8.86
N THR A 21 3.82 9.37 -8.09
CA THR A 21 3.69 8.86 -6.71
C THR A 21 3.14 9.96 -5.78
N GLU A 22 3.68 11.18 -5.88
CA GLU A 22 3.22 12.35 -5.12
C GLU A 22 1.77 12.71 -5.47
N ARG A 23 1.43 12.80 -6.76
CA ARG A 23 0.06 13.06 -7.21
C ARG A 23 -0.91 11.98 -6.75
N ALA A 24 -0.51 10.71 -6.78
CA ALA A 24 -1.35 9.61 -6.30
C ALA A 24 -1.59 9.67 -4.80
N TYR A 25 -0.57 9.99 -4.00
CA TYR A 25 -0.72 10.27 -2.58
C TYR A 25 -1.75 11.40 -2.34
N ALA A 26 -1.59 12.52 -3.03
CA ALA A 26 -2.49 13.67 -2.92
C ALA A 26 -3.94 13.32 -3.32
N LEU A 27 -4.15 12.53 -4.38
CA LEU A 27 -5.47 12.03 -4.77
C LEU A 27 -6.09 11.11 -3.70
N GLY A 28 -5.24 10.33 -3.01
CA GLY A 28 -5.66 9.52 -1.86
C GLY A 28 -6.17 10.39 -0.71
N VAL A 29 -5.42 11.44 -0.37
CA VAL A 29 -5.82 12.42 0.65
C VAL A 29 -7.13 13.10 0.24
N ALA A 30 -7.23 13.60 -0.99
CA ALA A 30 -8.46 14.21 -1.51
C ALA A 30 -9.67 13.26 -1.40
N GLU A 31 -9.52 11.98 -1.76
CA GLU A 31 -10.60 10.99 -1.61
C GLU A 31 -11.04 10.86 -0.14
N SER A 32 -10.09 10.84 0.80
CA SER A 32 -10.41 10.72 2.23
C SER A 32 -11.24 11.90 2.75
N LEU A 33 -11.04 13.08 2.15
CA LEU A 33 -11.78 14.32 2.40
C LEU A 33 -13.05 14.42 1.53
N GLY A 34 -13.44 13.36 0.82
CA GLY A 34 -14.67 13.31 0.03
C GLY A 34 -14.54 13.85 -1.41
N GLU A 35 -13.34 14.23 -1.83
CA GLU A 35 -13.04 14.72 -3.19
C GLU A 35 -12.42 13.62 -4.05
N TYR A 36 -13.21 12.61 -4.39
CA TYR A 36 -12.71 11.50 -5.22
C TYR A 36 -12.68 11.87 -6.71
N ASP A 37 -11.48 11.92 -7.29
CA ASP A 37 -11.27 11.98 -8.74
C ASP A 37 -10.69 10.65 -9.26
N ARG A 38 -11.57 9.80 -9.77
CA ARG A 38 -11.19 8.51 -10.33
C ARG A 38 -10.45 8.63 -11.65
N GLU A 39 -10.88 9.57 -12.50
CA GLU A 39 -10.37 9.69 -13.86
C GLU A 39 -8.91 10.14 -13.84
N GLU A 40 -8.59 11.09 -12.96
CA GLU A 40 -7.22 11.54 -12.76
C GLU A 40 -6.33 10.44 -12.18
N PHE A 41 -6.80 9.69 -11.17
CA PHE A 41 -6.01 8.56 -10.63
C PHE A 41 -5.74 7.50 -11.68
N GLU A 42 -6.74 7.15 -12.50
CA GLU A 42 -6.56 6.20 -13.60
C GLU A 42 -5.54 6.74 -14.63
N ALA A 43 -5.61 8.03 -15.00
CA ALA A 43 -4.65 8.65 -15.89
C ALA A 43 -3.20 8.62 -15.34
N VAL A 44 -3.01 9.02 -14.08
CA VAL A 44 -1.69 8.97 -13.40
C VAL A 44 -1.14 7.54 -13.36
N HIS A 45 -2.01 6.56 -13.08
CA HIS A 45 -1.62 5.14 -13.01
C HIS A 45 -1.33 4.54 -14.39
N GLU A 46 -2.07 4.91 -15.42
CA GLU A 46 -1.86 4.41 -16.78
C GLU A 46 -0.57 4.94 -17.42
N GLU A 47 -0.16 6.16 -17.09
CA GLU A 47 1.08 6.79 -17.58
C GLU A 47 2.36 6.03 -17.15
N MET A 48 2.28 5.22 -16.08
CA MET A 48 3.44 4.46 -15.60
C MET A 48 3.78 3.27 -16.51
N ASP A 49 5.04 3.19 -16.95
CA ASP A 49 5.48 2.18 -17.94
C ASP A 49 5.56 0.74 -17.41
N THR A 50 5.76 0.56 -16.10
CA THR A 50 6.05 -0.76 -15.53
C THR A 50 5.04 -1.15 -14.45
N ALA A 51 4.78 -2.45 -14.33
CA ALA A 51 3.94 -2.99 -13.27
C ALA A 51 4.46 -2.63 -11.88
N TYR A 52 5.78 -2.56 -11.70
CA TYR A 52 6.38 -2.12 -10.44
C TYR A 52 6.01 -0.67 -10.12
N THR A 53 6.22 0.26 -11.06
CA THR A 53 5.88 1.68 -10.85
C THR A 53 4.38 1.87 -10.63
N LYS A 54 3.54 1.12 -11.35
CA LYS A 54 2.08 1.09 -11.12
C LYS A 54 1.72 0.68 -9.69
N SER A 55 2.34 -0.38 -9.17
CA SER A 55 2.14 -0.80 -7.78
C SER A 55 2.59 0.25 -6.76
N ILE A 56 3.66 1.02 -7.04
CA ILE A 56 4.09 2.14 -6.19
C ILE A 56 3.03 3.25 -6.19
N VAL A 57 2.50 3.63 -7.35
CA VAL A 57 1.42 4.62 -7.48
C VAL A 57 0.16 4.18 -6.73
N GLU A 58 -0.25 2.92 -6.88
CA GLU A 58 -1.39 2.36 -6.13
C GLU A 58 -1.17 2.38 -4.62
N LEU A 59 0.05 2.08 -4.17
CA LEU A 59 0.39 2.10 -2.75
C LEU A 59 0.31 3.52 -2.19
N ALA A 60 0.90 4.49 -2.87
CA ALA A 60 0.86 5.90 -2.45
C ALA A 60 -0.56 6.44 -2.33
N PHE A 61 -1.44 6.10 -3.27
CA PHE A 61 -2.85 6.45 -3.19
C PHE A 61 -3.59 5.83 -1.99
N ARG A 62 -3.29 4.56 -1.67
CA ARG A 62 -3.85 3.91 -0.47
C ARG A 62 -3.31 4.56 0.80
N GLU A 63 -2.04 4.94 0.80
CA GLU A 63 -1.38 5.62 1.93
C GLU A 63 -2.04 6.98 2.20
N GLY A 64 -2.11 7.86 1.20
CA GLY A 64 -2.73 9.18 1.37
C GLY A 64 -4.18 9.10 1.83
N LYS A 65 -4.93 8.08 1.36
CA LYS A 65 -6.29 7.83 1.82
C LYS A 65 -6.36 7.38 3.27
N ASN A 66 -5.41 6.58 3.72
CA ASN A 66 -5.34 6.12 5.10
C ASN A 66 -4.96 7.29 6.02
N GLU A 67 -3.88 7.99 5.71
CA GLU A 67 -3.41 9.13 6.51
C GLU A 67 -4.44 10.26 6.59
N GLY A 68 -5.10 10.60 5.47
CA GLY A 68 -6.16 11.60 5.49
C GLY A 68 -7.37 11.21 6.36
N ARG A 69 -7.70 9.91 6.45
CA ARG A 69 -8.73 9.43 7.40
C ARG A 69 -8.27 9.50 8.85
N GLU A 70 -6.99 9.26 9.13
CA GLU A 70 -6.42 9.33 10.47
C GLU A 70 -6.29 10.79 10.94
N ALA A 71 -5.97 11.69 10.01
CA ALA A 71 -5.83 13.12 10.27
C ALA A 71 -7.18 13.86 10.40
N ALA A 72 -8.28 13.32 9.85
CA ALA A 72 -9.60 13.97 9.86
C ALA A 72 -10.55 13.40 10.96
N PRO A 73 -10.54 13.93 12.20
CA PRO A 73 -11.64 13.71 13.15
C PRO A 73 -12.95 14.30 12.64
N ALA A 74 -14.09 13.91 13.23
CA ALA A 74 -15.45 14.19 12.75
C ALA A 74 -15.85 15.67 12.52
N ASN A 75 -14.98 16.65 12.78
CA ASN A 75 -15.17 18.07 12.47
C ASN A 75 -13.83 18.77 12.10
N ALA A 76 -12.85 18.04 11.58
CA ALA A 76 -11.62 18.66 11.09
C ALA A 76 -11.88 19.50 9.84
N ASP A 77 -11.09 20.56 9.72
CA ASP A 77 -11.10 21.40 8.53
C ASP A 77 -10.33 20.67 7.42
N GLU A 78 -11.02 20.40 6.31
CA GLU A 78 -10.48 19.64 5.17
C GLU A 78 -9.26 20.35 4.55
N GLU A 79 -9.27 21.67 4.50
CA GLU A 79 -8.16 22.50 3.98
C GLU A 79 -6.94 22.40 4.92
N GLN A 80 -7.17 22.39 6.24
CA GLN A 80 -6.09 22.21 7.21
C GLN A 80 -5.43 20.82 7.11
N VAL A 81 -6.23 19.76 6.96
CA VAL A 81 -5.69 18.39 6.81
C VAL A 81 -4.89 18.28 5.52
N TRP A 82 -5.40 18.85 4.44
CA TRP A 82 -4.70 18.91 3.16
C TRP A 82 -3.37 19.67 3.25
N ASP A 83 -3.38 20.86 3.85
CA ASP A 83 -2.18 21.66 4.03
C ASP A 83 -1.12 20.92 4.85
N GLU A 84 -1.53 20.16 5.88
CA GLU A 84 -0.60 19.39 6.70
C GLU A 84 0.03 18.22 5.93
N LEU A 85 -0.77 17.45 5.19
CA LEU A 85 -0.31 16.21 4.55
C LEU A 85 0.32 16.44 3.16
N VAL A 86 -0.17 17.40 2.40
CA VAL A 86 0.22 17.61 0.99
C VAL A 86 1.08 18.85 0.80
N GLU A 87 0.84 19.92 1.57
CA GLU A 87 1.61 21.16 1.45
C GLU A 87 2.68 21.34 2.54
N GLY A 88 2.63 20.48 3.58
CA GLY A 88 3.56 20.46 4.69
C GLY A 88 4.97 20.05 4.28
N GLU A 89 5.94 20.30 5.16
CA GLU A 89 7.32 19.87 4.95
C GLU A 89 7.34 18.33 4.78
N THR A 90 7.70 17.86 3.58
CA THR A 90 7.73 16.44 3.24
C THR A 90 8.69 15.71 4.18
N VAL A 91 8.15 14.93 5.11
CA VAL A 91 8.95 13.95 5.85
C VAL A 91 9.26 12.83 4.88
N SER A 92 10.44 12.85 4.26
CA SER A 92 10.93 11.71 3.47
C SER A 92 11.03 10.50 4.38
N VAL A 93 10.15 9.52 4.21
CA VAL A 93 10.29 8.21 4.84
C VAL A 93 11.37 7.45 4.05
N ASP A 94 12.49 7.17 4.72
CA ASP A 94 13.53 6.31 4.17
C ASP A 94 12.92 4.92 3.91
N GLU A 95 13.20 4.30 2.75
CA GLU A 95 12.63 2.99 2.38
C GLU A 95 13.01 1.89 3.40
N GLY A 96 14.06 2.12 4.20
CA GLY A 96 14.48 1.28 5.33
C GLY A 96 13.76 1.53 6.66
N ASP A 97 12.97 2.60 6.79
CA ASP A 97 12.18 2.94 7.98
C ASP A 97 10.71 2.48 7.86
N LEU A 98 10.32 1.94 6.70
CA LEU A 98 9.07 1.21 6.55
C LEU A 98 9.08 0.02 7.52
N PRO A 99 8.07 -0.15 8.38
CA PRO A 99 7.97 -1.32 9.23
C PRO A 99 7.76 -2.55 8.34
N THR A 100 8.85 -3.20 7.97
CA THR A 100 8.83 -4.40 7.13
C THR A 100 8.17 -5.59 7.82
N GLY A 101 7.89 -5.50 9.12
CA GLY A 101 7.28 -6.57 9.89
C GLY A 101 8.31 -7.68 10.19
N GLY A 102 8.58 -7.88 11.48
CA GLY A 102 9.34 -9.02 11.97
C GLY A 102 10.75 -9.19 11.38
N ARG A 103 11.37 -10.35 11.67
CA ARG A 103 12.76 -10.66 11.28
C ARG A 103 12.91 -11.10 9.82
N ASP A 104 11.82 -11.13 9.05
CA ASP A 104 11.75 -11.67 7.68
C ASP A 104 10.67 -11.01 6.78
N GLY A 105 10.18 -9.81 7.11
CA GLY A 105 9.22 -9.12 6.23
C GLY A 105 7.75 -9.55 6.43
N LEU A 106 7.42 -10.16 7.56
CA LEU A 106 6.09 -10.69 7.86
C LEU A 106 5.40 -9.82 8.94
N PRO A 107 4.11 -9.46 8.77
CA PRO A 107 3.39 -8.70 9.78
C PRO A 107 3.35 -9.46 11.10
N GLU A 108 3.51 -8.74 12.22
CA GLU A 108 3.61 -9.30 13.59
C GLU A 108 2.42 -10.22 13.97
N ALA A 109 1.28 -10.05 13.29
CA ALA A 109 0.10 -10.90 13.39
C ALA A 109 0.29 -12.35 12.90
N VAL A 110 1.37 -12.65 12.17
CA VAL A 110 1.65 -13.97 11.56
C VAL A 110 2.56 -14.84 12.43
N ASP A 111 3.18 -14.30 13.48
CA ASP A 111 4.22 -14.97 14.28
C ASP A 111 3.71 -16.12 15.22
N LYS A 112 2.44 -16.54 15.14
CA LYS A 112 1.88 -17.55 16.07
C LYS A 112 1.01 -18.64 15.45
N PHE A 113 1.41 -19.18 14.31
CA PHE A 113 0.97 -20.54 13.95
C PHE A 113 2.12 -21.53 14.17
N GLU A 114 2.32 -21.96 15.42
CA GLU A 114 3.10 -23.17 15.79
C GLU A 114 2.43 -24.48 15.35
N ALA A 115 1.43 -24.44 14.46
CA ALA A 115 0.69 -25.61 14.01
C ALA A 115 1.38 -26.36 12.85
N LEU A 116 2.56 -25.91 12.40
CA LEU A 116 3.39 -26.58 11.40
C LEU A 116 4.60 -27.26 12.06
N GLU A 117 4.40 -27.85 13.25
CA GLU A 117 5.35 -28.80 13.78
C GLU A 117 5.44 -29.97 12.80
N LYS A 118 6.61 -30.17 12.20
CA LYS A 118 6.85 -31.28 11.28
C LYS A 118 6.63 -32.57 12.07
N PRO A 119 5.67 -33.43 11.70
CA PRO A 119 5.45 -34.67 12.44
C PRO A 119 6.75 -35.47 12.50
N ASP A 120 7.05 -36.02 13.68
CA ASP A 120 8.24 -36.85 13.88
C ASP A 120 8.15 -38.07 12.93
N PRO A 121 9.18 -38.35 12.12
CA PRO A 121 9.14 -39.47 11.18
C PRO A 121 9.03 -40.84 11.87
N ASP A 122 9.26 -40.90 13.19
CA ASP A 122 9.11 -42.10 14.00
C ASP A 122 7.65 -42.34 14.48
N GLU A 123 6.73 -41.37 14.32
CA GLU A 123 5.29 -41.52 14.63
C GLU A 123 4.45 -41.94 13.41
N ILE A 124 5.04 -41.98 12.22
CA ILE A 124 4.38 -42.53 11.03
C ILE A 124 4.51 -44.05 11.11
N ASP A 125 3.49 -44.69 11.70
CA ASP A 125 3.37 -46.15 11.78
C ASP A 125 3.69 -46.73 10.39
N ALA A 126 4.80 -47.46 10.31
CA ALA A 126 5.34 -47.98 9.08
C ALA A 126 4.24 -48.83 8.43
N THR A 127 3.62 -48.33 7.36
CA THR A 127 2.66 -49.11 6.60
C THR A 127 3.37 -50.36 6.11
N ASP A 128 3.02 -51.49 6.72
CA ASP A 128 3.55 -52.80 6.39
C ASP A 128 3.35 -53.02 4.89
N ARG A 129 4.42 -53.43 4.21
CA ARG A 129 4.40 -53.59 2.76
C ARG A 129 3.49 -54.79 2.47
N PRO A 130 2.41 -54.62 1.69
CA PRO A 130 1.48 -55.71 1.47
C PRO A 130 2.13 -56.84 0.67
N ASP A 131 1.87 -58.09 1.08
CA ASP A 131 2.56 -59.31 0.63
C ASP A 131 2.51 -59.56 -0.90
N PHE A 132 1.65 -58.85 -1.63
CA PHE A 132 1.55 -58.99 -3.09
C PHE A 132 2.72 -58.35 -3.85
N LEU A 133 3.58 -57.59 -3.17
CA LEU A 133 4.75 -56.94 -3.76
C LEU A 133 6.06 -57.74 -3.61
N ASP A 134 6.02 -58.95 -3.04
CA ASP A 134 7.15 -59.87 -3.05
C ASP A 134 7.04 -60.83 -4.23
N LYS A 135 8.06 -60.84 -5.09
CA LYS A 135 8.20 -61.73 -6.24
C LYS A 135 9.53 -62.43 -6.20
#